data_AF-A0A6M3LTS0-F1
#
_entry.id   AF-A0A6M3LTS0-F1
#
_cell.length_a   1.000
_cell.length_b   1.000
_cell.length_c   1.000
_cell.angle_alpha   90.00
_cell.angle_beta   90.00
_cell.angle_gamma   90.00
#
_symmetry.space_group_name_H-M   'P 1'
#
loop_
_entity.id
_entity.type
_entity.pdbx_description
1 polymer ?
#
loop_
_entity_poly.entity_id
_entity_poly.type
_entity_poly.pdbx_seq_one_letter_code
_entity_poly.pdbx_strand_id
1 'polypeptide(L)' 'MPEYDITHNRFSDIYGRLLWVEPFDNEHRLYSAGETVPMDYVTYLVERVAVSENTQHINVSVIEEDIIITEPHL' A
#
# COMPACT_ATOMS: atom_id res chain seq x y z
N MET A 1 -5.90 -24.12 -4.07
CA MET A 1 -5.23 -22.81 -3.86
C MET A 1 -5.19 -22.58 -2.35
N PRO A 2 -4.13 -22.00 -1.77
CA PRO A 2 -4.19 -21.59 -0.36
C PRO A 2 -5.31 -20.55 -0.22
N GLU A 3 -6.30 -20.85 0.61
CA GLU A 3 -7.31 -19.88 1.02
C GLU A 3 -6.68 -19.03 2.12
N TYR A 4 -6.45 -17.76 1.81
CA TYR A 4 -6.06 -16.79 2.82
C TYR A 4 -7.33 -16.25 3.45
N ASP A 5 -7.42 -16.36 4.77
CA ASP A 5 -8.53 -15.76 5.53
C ASP A 5 -8.29 -14.25 5.72
N ILE A 6 -7.97 -13.55 4.63
CA ILE A 6 -7.69 -12.11 4.60
C ILE A 6 -8.83 -11.41 3.89
N THR A 7 -9.32 -10.36 4.51
CA THR A 7 -10.49 -9.60 4.07
C THR A 7 -10.12 -8.16 3.70
N HIS A 8 -9.02 -7.63 4.24
CA HIS A 8 -8.58 -6.26 4.02
C HIS A 8 -7.05 -6.13 4.03
N ASN A 9 -6.54 -5.16 3.26
CA ASN A 9 -5.18 -4.67 3.33
C ASN A 9 -5.18 -3.29 3.97
N ARG A 10 -4.33 -3.09 4.98
CA ARG A 10 -4.21 -1.84 5.75
C ARG A 10 -2.82 -1.25 5.55
N PHE A 11 -2.74 -0.14 4.84
CA PHE A 11 -1.50 0.54 4.50
C PHE A 11 -1.20 1.66 5.51
N SER A 12 0.01 1.67 6.04
CA SER A 12 0.49 2.69 6.98
C SER A 12 1.88 3.15 6.57
N ASP A 13 2.26 4.38 6.92
CA ASP A 13 3.64 4.81 6.74
C ASP A 13 4.61 4.12 7.72
N ILE A 14 5.91 4.38 7.58
CA ILE A 14 6.95 3.85 8.48
C ILE A 14 6.82 4.31 9.94
N TYR A 15 6.02 5.33 10.22
CA TYR A 15 5.73 5.84 11.57
C TYR A 15 4.44 5.25 12.16
N GLY A 16 3.72 4.42 11.40
CA GLY A 16 2.49 3.77 11.82
C GLY A 16 1.22 4.59 11.58
N ARG A 17 1.32 5.75 10.89
CA ARG A 17 0.14 6.53 10.51
C ARG A 17 -0.60 5.79 9.40
N LEU A 18 -1.90 5.60 9.58
CA LEU A 18 -2.76 5.02 8.56
C LEU A 18 -2.79 5.92 7.31
N LEU A 19 -2.57 5.32 6.14
CA LEU A 19 -2.68 5.99 4.85
C LEU A 19 -4.01 5.63 4.19
N TRP A 20 -4.25 4.35 3.90
CA TRP A 20 -5.52 3.85 3.37
C TRP A 20 -5.78 2.39 3.76
N VAL A 21 -7.01 1.94 3.50
CA VAL A 21 -7.47 0.55 3.68
C VAL A 21 -8.24 0.16 2.43
N GLU A 22 -7.98 -1.03 1.91
CA GLU A 22 -8.70 -1.60 0.75
C GLU A 22 -9.20 -3.01 1.08
N PRO A 23 -10.32 -3.46 0.48
CA PRO A 23 -10.73 -4.85 0.57
C PRO A 23 -9.69 -5.75 -0.09
N PHE A 24 -9.51 -6.94 0.49
CA PHE A 24 -8.73 -7.99 -0.16
C PHE A 24 -9.50 -8.50 -1.37
N ASP A 25 -9.03 -8.16 -2.56
CA ASP A 25 -9.51 -8.70 -3.81
C ASP A 25 -8.69 -9.96 -4.14
N ASN A 26 -9.34 -11.04 -4.54
CA ASN A 26 -8.70 -12.31 -4.89
C ASN A 26 -7.76 -12.21 -6.12
N GLU A 27 -7.84 -11.15 -6.93
CA GLU A 27 -6.84 -10.82 -7.95
C GLU A 27 -5.56 -10.23 -7.32
N HIS A 28 -5.67 -9.57 -6.17
CA HIS A 28 -4.57 -8.98 -5.43
C HIS A 28 -3.94 -10.04 -4.51
N ARG A 29 -2.78 -10.56 -4.95
CA ARG A 29 -1.91 -11.39 -4.12
C ARG A 29 -1.56 -10.67 -2.80
N LEU A 30 -1.27 -11.42 -1.75
CA LEU A 30 -0.68 -10.87 -0.52
C LEU A 30 0.58 -10.07 -0.83
N TYR A 31 0.68 -8.87 -0.25
CA TYR A 31 1.86 -8.04 -0.38
C TYR A 31 3.05 -8.64 0.36
N SER A 32 4.24 -8.41 -0.16
CA SER A 32 5.53 -8.85 0.40
C SER A 32 6.47 -7.68 0.58
N ALA A 33 7.35 -7.74 1.58
CA ALA A 33 8.39 -6.73 1.75
C ALA A 33 9.30 -6.66 0.51
N GLY A 34 9.62 -5.44 0.08
CA GLY A 34 10.38 -5.13 -1.13
C GLY A 34 9.53 -4.91 -2.38
N GLU A 35 8.21 -5.18 -2.34
CA GLU A 35 7.32 -4.88 -3.45
C GLU A 35 7.02 -3.38 -3.57
N THR A 36 6.68 -2.94 -4.78
CA THR A 36 6.22 -1.57 -5.02
C THR A 36 4.71 -1.54 -5.24
N VAL A 37 4.06 -0.51 -4.69
CA VAL A 37 2.62 -0.29 -4.78
C VAL A 37 2.38 1.09 -5.37
N PRO A 38 1.96 1.18 -6.65
CA PRO A 38 1.55 2.44 -7.23
C PRO A 38 0.16 2.81 -6.70
N MET A 39 0.01 4.01 -6.15
CA MET A 39 -1.27 4.54 -5.68
C MET A 39 -1.36 6.02 -6.04
N ASP A 40 -2.35 6.36 -6.87
CA ASP A 40 -2.50 7.68 -7.49
C ASP A 40 -1.19 8.14 -8.19
N TYR A 41 -0.58 9.21 -7.71
CA TYR A 41 0.65 9.83 -8.24
C TYR A 41 1.88 9.51 -7.39
N VAL A 42 1.78 8.52 -6.49
CA VAL A 42 2.84 8.16 -5.55
C VAL A 42 3.16 6.68 -5.69
N THR A 43 4.44 6.36 -5.81
CA THR A 43 4.91 4.98 -5.71
C THR A 43 5.42 4.73 -4.31
N TYR A 44 4.89 3.68 -3.69
CA TYR A 44 5.25 3.23 -2.35
C TYR A 44 6.11 1.97 -2.43
N LEU A 45 7.09 1.82 -1.53
CA LEU A 45 7.83 0.58 -1.28
C LEU A 45 7.28 -0.09 -0.02
N VAL A 46 6.97 -1.38 -0.10
CA VAL A 46 6.56 -2.18 1.05
C VAL A 46 7.77 -2.50 1.91
N GLU A 47 7.83 -1.92 3.10
CA GLU A 47 8.93 -2.10 4.04
C GLU A 47 8.72 -3.33 4.92
N ARG A 48 7.48 -3.50 5.41
CA ARG A 48 7.12 -4.58 6.35
C ARG A 48 5.70 -5.02 6.14
N VAL A 49 5.47 -6.30 6.40
CA VAL A 49 4.16 -6.94 6.30
C VAL A 49 3.93 -7.78 7.55
N ALA A 50 2.74 -7.68 8.13
CA ALA A 50 2.25 -8.57 9.18
C ALA A 50 0.80 -8.96 8.89
N VAL A 51 0.37 -10.11 9.40
CA VAL A 51 -1.01 -10.57 9.28
C VAL A 51 -1.59 -10.78 10.67
N SER A 52 -2.76 -10.20 10.91
CA SER A 52 -3.51 -10.36 12.15
C SER A 52 -4.99 -10.16 11.87
N GLU A 53 -5.86 -10.93 12.54
CA GLU A 53 -7.33 -10.72 12.52
C GLU A 53 -7.88 -10.45 11.10
N ASN A 54 -7.55 -11.36 10.17
CA ASN A 54 -8.04 -11.30 8.79
C ASN A 54 -7.61 -10.06 8.01
N THR A 55 -6.57 -9.36 8.47
CA THR A 55 -6.06 -8.12 7.88
C THR A 55 -4.57 -8.25 7.62
N GLN A 56 -4.14 -7.84 6.44
CA GLN A 56 -2.73 -7.63 6.15
C GLN A 56 -2.34 -6.20 6.51
N HIS A 57 -1.42 -6.05 7.46
CA HIS A 57 -0.85 -4.76 7.85
C HIS A 57 0.42 -4.53 7.04
N ILE A 58 0.46 -3.43 6.29
CA ILE A 58 1.49 -3.13 5.31
C ILE A 58 2.08 -1.77 5.67
N ASN A 59 3.35 -1.75 6.05
CA ASN A 59 4.08 -0.50 6.25
C ASN A 59 4.81 -0.15 4.96
N VAL A 60 4.66 1.09 4.52
CA VAL A 60 5.23 1.60 3.28
C VAL A 60 6.07 2.86 3.49
N SER A 61 7.05 3.03 2.60
CA SER A 61 7.81 4.27 2.42
C SER A 61 7.57 4.83 1.02
N VAL A 62 7.69 6.15 0.84
CA VAL A 62 7.56 6.80 -0.47
C VAL A 62 8.87 6.68 -1.22
N ILE A 63 8.84 6.22 -2.47
CA ILE A 63 10.01 6.16 -3.35
C ILE A 63 9.98 7.18 -4.49
N GLU A 64 8.78 7.59 -4.92
CA GLU A 64 8.61 8.57 -5.99
C GLU A 64 7.28 9.30 -5.84
N GLU A 65 7.28 10.62 -6.05
CA GLU A 65 6.10 11.48 -6.15
C GLU A 65 6.09 12.17 -7.52
N ASP A 66 5.07 11.95 -8.32
CA ASP A 66 4.87 12.71 -9.55
C ASP A 66 4.34 14.11 -9.19
N ILE A 67 5.19 15.13 -9.25
CA ILE A 67 4.81 16.52 -9.03
C ILE A 67 4.12 17.05 -10.30
N ILE A 68 2.80 17.21 -10.28
CA ILE A 68 2.06 17.92 -11.33
C ILE A 68 2.39 19.42 -11.19
N ILE A 69 3.31 19.93 -12.00
CA ILE A 69 3.51 21.37 -12.15
C ILE A 69 2.39 21.89 -13.04
N THR A 70 1.30 22.39 -12.45
CA THR A 70 0.36 23.24 -13.18
C THR A 70 1.06 24.55 -13.51
N GLU A 71 1.42 24.75 -14.78
CA GLU A 71 1.94 26.04 -15.25
C GLU A 71 0.96 27.16 -14.87
N PRO A 72 1.42 28.28 -14.27
CA PRO A 72 0.58 29.43 -14.06
C PRO A 72 0.18 29.97 -15.44
N HIS A 73 -1.12 29.96 -15.73
CA HIS A 73 -1.64 30.68 -16.89
C HIS A 73 -1.30 32.17 -16.69
N LEU A 74 -0.45 32.70 -17.58
CA LEU A 74 -0.13 34.13 -17.68
C LEU A 74 -1.28 34.89 -18.35
#